data_AF-A0A955U5K3-F1
#
_entry.id   AF-A0A955U5K3-F1
#
_cell.length_a   1.000
_cell.length_b   1.000
_cell.length_c   1.000
_cell.angle_alpha   90.00
_cell.angle_beta   90.00
_cell.angle_gamma   90.00
#
_symmetry.space_group_name_H-M   'P 1'
#
loop_
_entity.id
_entity.type
_entity.pdbx_description
1 polymer ?
#
loop_
_entity_poly.entity_id
_entity_poly.type
_entity_poly.pdbx_seq_one_letter_code
_entity_poly.pdbx_strand_id
1 'polypeptide(L)'
;MAKTTFVLPAGLSLDLSGDQLDLRYDGDVELESTLGRAIATVEAGGNLTVRLDGPVTGDLRAGGALHVDGEVDAGHLHGSEVVLGKHTIKCRAISATHKITIGPANITAEVIIAPEVVIDPKAQGRVTVIESRNERGATKIKGGFALADYEDMFGNSAEFLAQRGLSPLGEEGPAPAPAPAATKPARATKTREPEAPAAPPAPAPAEEEDTDDPLSLSFDDLEPLVDPGNAQQATPSSNQDDLHQRLSEALGRILACYEGTDVPPAIDELRDLVSQRDYDALRQNITEVWNGLLGFHQKRGIRPHHQVTHAFNVIHGLVQ
;
A
#
# COMPACT_ATOMS: atom_id res chain seq x y z
N MET A 1 18.01 -33.84 -36.65
CA MET A 1 17.52 -32.57 -36.09
C MET A 1 18.70 -31.61 -36.06
N ALA A 2 18.57 -30.40 -36.61
CA ALA A 2 19.64 -29.41 -36.55
C ALA A 2 19.87 -28.99 -35.09
N LYS A 3 21.14 -28.94 -34.67
CA LYS A 3 21.52 -28.53 -33.31
C LYS A 3 21.34 -27.02 -33.22
N THR A 4 20.29 -26.57 -32.55
CA THR A 4 20.08 -25.15 -32.24
C THR A 4 21.06 -24.76 -31.13
N THR A 5 21.98 -23.86 -31.44
CA THR A 5 22.90 -23.28 -30.45
C THR A 5 22.18 -22.13 -29.75
N PHE A 6 22.10 -22.19 -28.43
CA PHE A 6 21.66 -21.07 -27.60
C PHE A 6 22.85 -20.16 -27.31
N VAL A 7 22.73 -18.87 -27.61
CA VAL A 7 23.77 -17.86 -27.38
C VAL A 7 23.23 -16.85 -26.38
N LEU A 8 23.93 -16.68 -25.26
CA LEU A 8 23.60 -15.66 -24.27
C LEU A 8 24.07 -14.29 -24.79
N PRO A 9 23.20 -13.27 -24.80
CA PRO A 9 23.59 -11.92 -25.20
C PRO A 9 24.56 -11.32 -24.19
N ALA A 10 25.44 -10.42 -24.67
CA ALA A 10 26.32 -9.66 -23.79
C ALA A 10 25.48 -8.75 -22.86
N GLY A 11 25.92 -8.59 -21.61
CA GLY A 11 25.23 -7.78 -20.60
C GLY A 11 24.09 -8.50 -19.86
N LEU A 12 23.79 -9.74 -20.22
CA LEU A 12 22.84 -10.56 -19.45
C LEU A 12 23.53 -11.11 -18.20
N SER A 13 22.97 -10.78 -17.05
CA SER A 13 23.31 -11.37 -15.75
C SER A 13 22.14 -12.21 -15.27
N LEU A 14 22.41 -13.47 -14.97
CA LEU A 14 21.46 -14.40 -14.37
C LEU A 14 22.06 -14.91 -13.07
N ASP A 15 21.39 -14.62 -11.95
CA ASP A 15 21.72 -15.22 -10.66
C ASP A 15 20.60 -16.19 -10.25
N LEU A 16 21.02 -17.40 -9.86
CA LEU A 16 20.15 -18.48 -9.45
C LEU A 16 20.47 -18.78 -7.99
N SER A 17 19.91 -17.98 -7.09
CA SER A 17 20.06 -18.15 -5.65
C SER A 17 18.84 -18.88 -5.07
N GLY A 18 19.04 -20.15 -4.68
CA GLY A 18 17.97 -20.98 -4.14
C GLY A 18 16.88 -21.29 -5.17
N ASP A 19 15.62 -21.00 -4.82
CA ASP A 19 14.43 -21.16 -5.68
C ASP A 19 14.02 -19.87 -6.41
N GLN A 20 14.84 -18.83 -6.29
CA GLN A 20 14.62 -17.53 -6.90
C GLN A 20 15.52 -17.32 -8.12
N LEU A 21 15.04 -16.46 -9.01
CA LEU A 21 15.78 -15.97 -10.17
C LEU A 21 15.91 -14.45 -10.09
N ASP A 22 17.14 -13.97 -10.21
CA ASP A 22 17.45 -12.58 -10.50
C ASP A 22 17.94 -12.46 -11.95
N LEU A 23 17.23 -11.66 -12.74
CA LEU A 23 17.55 -11.38 -14.14
C LEU A 23 17.88 -9.92 -14.29
N ARG A 24 19.07 -9.60 -14.82
CA ARG A 24 19.41 -8.24 -15.23
C ARG A 24 19.90 -8.22 -16.67
N TYR A 25 19.41 -7.28 -17.46
CA TYR A 25 19.83 -7.09 -18.84
C TYR A 25 19.77 -5.62 -19.23
N ASP A 26 20.80 -5.12 -19.92
CA ASP A 26 20.89 -3.71 -20.34
C ASP A 26 19.91 -3.35 -21.48
N GLY A 27 19.37 -4.36 -22.17
CA GLY A 27 18.39 -4.19 -23.24
C GLY A 27 16.95 -4.43 -22.81
N ASP A 28 16.13 -4.80 -23.79
CA ASP A 28 14.74 -5.18 -23.57
C ASP A 28 14.64 -6.62 -23.05
N VAL A 29 13.67 -6.87 -22.17
CA VAL A 29 13.36 -8.18 -21.62
C VAL A 29 11.90 -8.52 -21.90
N GLU A 30 11.66 -9.69 -22.49
CA GLU A 30 10.32 -10.23 -22.70
C GLU A 30 10.21 -11.60 -22.01
N LEU A 31 9.24 -11.74 -21.11
CA LEU A 31 8.97 -12.95 -20.34
C LEU A 31 7.57 -13.47 -20.72
N GLU A 32 7.51 -14.48 -21.59
CA GLU A 32 6.24 -15.08 -22.05
C GLU A 32 5.91 -16.42 -21.40
N SER A 33 6.78 -16.95 -20.56
CA SER A 33 6.59 -18.27 -19.96
C SER A 33 7.27 -18.33 -18.60
N THR A 34 6.67 -19.11 -17.70
CA THR A 34 7.29 -19.36 -16.39
C THR A 34 8.65 -20.02 -16.60
N LEU A 35 9.64 -19.56 -15.83
CA LEU A 35 10.99 -20.09 -15.83
C LEU A 35 11.12 -21.29 -14.87
N GLY A 36 9.99 -21.81 -14.38
CA GLY A 36 9.91 -22.93 -13.43
C GLY A 36 10.38 -22.57 -12.02
N ARG A 37 10.54 -21.27 -11.74
CA ARG A 37 11.05 -20.71 -10.48
C ARG A 37 10.35 -19.39 -10.16
N ALA A 38 10.38 -19.00 -8.90
CA ALA A 38 9.92 -17.68 -8.50
C ALA A 38 10.89 -16.62 -9.00
N ILE A 39 10.36 -15.50 -9.46
CA ILE A 39 11.15 -14.33 -9.84
C ILE A 39 11.39 -13.52 -8.56
N ALA A 40 12.65 -13.24 -8.23
CA ALA A 40 13.00 -12.29 -7.17
C ALA A 40 13.11 -10.88 -7.73
N THR A 41 13.95 -10.69 -8.75
CA THR A 41 14.16 -9.39 -9.40
C THR A 41 14.28 -9.55 -10.91
N VAL A 42 13.63 -8.65 -11.66
CA VAL A 42 13.88 -8.46 -13.09
C VAL A 42 14.23 -7.00 -13.34
N GLU A 43 15.40 -6.77 -13.91
CA GLU A 43 15.88 -5.43 -14.26
C GLU A 43 16.21 -5.39 -15.75
N ALA A 44 15.44 -4.60 -16.49
CA ALA A 44 15.67 -4.29 -17.90
C ALA A 44 16.18 -2.85 -18.02
N GLY A 45 17.31 -2.63 -18.70
CA GLY A 45 17.78 -1.30 -19.06
C GLY A 45 16.86 -0.63 -20.10
N GLY A 46 16.23 -1.43 -20.95
CA GLY A 46 15.19 -1.04 -21.88
C GLY A 46 13.77 -1.30 -21.35
N ASN A 47 12.91 -1.82 -22.22
CA ASN A 47 11.54 -2.17 -21.91
C ASN A 47 11.45 -3.55 -21.25
N LEU A 48 10.45 -3.75 -20.39
CA LEU A 48 10.14 -5.03 -19.77
C LEU A 48 8.70 -5.41 -20.10
N THR A 49 8.50 -6.50 -20.82
CA THR A 49 7.18 -7.08 -21.10
C THR A 49 7.03 -8.41 -20.39
N VAL A 50 5.99 -8.54 -19.57
CA VAL A 50 5.73 -9.74 -18.78
C VAL A 50 4.34 -10.27 -19.10
N ARG A 51 4.29 -11.48 -19.66
CA ARG A 51 3.08 -12.25 -20.03
C ARG A 51 3.22 -13.66 -19.47
N LEU A 52 3.04 -13.81 -18.16
CA LEU A 52 3.15 -15.11 -17.49
C LEU A 52 1.78 -15.67 -17.16
N ASP A 53 1.60 -16.98 -17.33
CA ASP A 53 0.37 -17.71 -16.96
C ASP A 53 0.19 -17.89 -15.44
N GLY A 54 0.95 -17.15 -14.62
CA GLY A 54 0.91 -17.22 -13.15
C GLY A 54 1.40 -15.92 -12.49
N PRO A 55 1.31 -15.83 -11.15
CA PRO A 55 1.63 -14.62 -10.43
C PRO A 55 3.11 -14.27 -10.52
N VAL A 56 3.40 -13.01 -10.82
CA VAL A 56 4.76 -12.46 -10.78
C VAL A 56 5.06 -11.99 -9.36
N THR A 57 5.96 -12.66 -8.65
CA THR A 57 6.16 -12.46 -7.20
C THR A 57 7.32 -11.53 -6.82
N GLY A 58 8.05 -10.99 -7.80
CA GLY A 58 9.32 -10.26 -7.60
C GLY A 58 9.26 -8.80 -7.99
N ASP A 59 10.34 -8.08 -7.70
CA ASP A 59 10.52 -6.69 -8.11
C ASP A 59 10.77 -6.61 -9.62
N LEU A 60 10.01 -5.76 -10.31
CA LEU A 60 10.13 -5.54 -11.75
C LEU A 60 10.58 -4.11 -12.00
N ARG A 61 11.71 -3.94 -12.67
CA ARG A 61 12.30 -2.64 -12.98
C ARG A 61 12.62 -2.56 -14.48
N ALA A 62 12.13 -1.50 -15.11
CA ALA A 62 12.46 -1.15 -16.49
C ALA A 62 13.04 0.27 -16.54
N GLY A 63 14.11 0.48 -17.32
CA GLY A 63 14.56 1.82 -17.70
C GLY A 63 13.61 2.49 -18.70
N GLY A 64 12.91 1.67 -19.50
CA GLY A 64 11.85 2.05 -20.43
C GLY A 64 10.46 1.70 -19.91
N ALA A 65 9.58 1.25 -20.80
CA ALA A 65 8.21 0.89 -20.45
C ALA A 65 8.13 -0.51 -19.83
N LEU A 66 7.38 -0.63 -18.73
CA LEU A 66 7.01 -1.87 -18.06
C LEU A 66 5.57 -2.23 -18.44
N HIS A 67 5.38 -3.31 -19.19
CA HIS A 67 4.08 -3.85 -19.55
C HIS A 67 3.85 -5.18 -18.85
N VAL A 68 2.82 -5.26 -18.02
CA VAL A 68 2.47 -6.49 -17.30
C VAL A 68 1.05 -6.92 -17.67
N ASP A 69 0.95 -8.06 -18.34
CA ASP A 69 -0.29 -8.73 -18.70
C ASP A 69 -0.32 -10.11 -18.04
N GLY A 70 -0.77 -10.13 -16.79
CA GLY A 70 -0.81 -11.32 -15.95
C GLY A 70 -1.09 -10.94 -14.51
N GLU A 71 -1.23 -11.94 -13.64
CA GLU A 71 -1.37 -11.70 -12.20
C GLU A 71 -0.05 -11.22 -11.60
N VAL A 72 -0.13 -10.29 -10.66
CA VAL A 72 1.04 -9.71 -10.01
C VAL A 72 0.90 -9.81 -8.49
N ASP A 73 1.96 -10.25 -7.84
CA ASP A 73 2.14 -10.27 -6.38
C ASP A 73 3.56 -9.77 -6.03
N ALA A 74 3.88 -8.56 -6.47
CA ALA A 74 5.25 -8.03 -6.50
C ALA A 74 5.56 -7.09 -5.33
N GLY A 75 6.82 -6.99 -4.93
CA GLY A 75 7.25 -5.94 -4.02
C GLY A 75 7.09 -4.56 -4.68
N HIS A 76 7.83 -4.33 -5.75
CA HIS A 76 7.91 -3.04 -6.41
C HIS A 76 7.85 -3.18 -7.94
N LEU A 77 6.97 -2.39 -8.57
CA LEU A 77 6.94 -2.19 -10.01
C LEU A 77 7.48 -0.81 -10.36
N HIS A 78 8.50 -0.76 -11.22
CA HIS A 78 9.12 0.48 -11.67
C HIS A 78 9.36 0.50 -13.17
N GLY A 79 9.07 1.64 -13.79
CA GLY A 79 9.32 1.89 -15.22
C GLY A 79 9.37 3.38 -15.52
N SER A 80 9.76 3.75 -16.73
CA SER A 80 9.49 5.10 -17.23
C SER A 80 7.99 5.30 -17.47
N GLU A 81 7.37 4.28 -18.06
CA GLU A 81 5.94 4.08 -18.15
C GLU A 81 5.57 2.71 -17.57
N VAL A 82 4.47 2.60 -16.84
CA VAL A 82 3.97 1.32 -16.32
C VAL A 82 2.56 1.10 -16.84
N VAL A 83 2.34 -0.02 -17.52
CA VAL A 83 1.05 -0.42 -18.07
C VAL A 83 0.64 -1.75 -17.47
N LEU A 84 -0.42 -1.71 -16.68
CA LEU A 84 -1.00 -2.89 -16.01
C LEU A 84 -2.28 -3.30 -16.74
N GLY A 85 -2.38 -4.58 -17.08
CA GLY A 85 -3.53 -5.15 -17.77
C GLY A 85 -4.81 -5.21 -16.93
N LYS A 86 -5.64 -6.22 -17.22
CA LYS A 86 -6.96 -6.43 -16.60
C LYS A 86 -6.94 -7.41 -15.40
N HIS A 87 -5.75 -7.86 -15.01
CA HIS A 87 -5.55 -8.95 -14.05
C HIS A 87 -5.54 -8.45 -12.61
N THR A 88 -5.46 -9.36 -11.64
CA THR A 88 -5.29 -9.00 -10.24
C THR A 88 -3.88 -8.51 -9.98
N ILE A 89 -3.76 -7.33 -9.39
CA ILE A 89 -2.48 -6.70 -9.06
C ILE A 89 -2.41 -6.53 -7.54
N LYS A 90 -1.51 -7.27 -6.90
CA LYS A 90 -1.08 -7.04 -5.53
C LYS A 90 0.36 -6.56 -5.57
N CYS A 91 0.61 -5.40 -4.98
CA CYS A 91 1.96 -4.89 -4.92
C CYS A 91 2.17 -3.95 -3.75
N ARG A 92 3.39 -3.85 -3.24
CA ARG A 92 3.68 -2.86 -2.21
C ARG A 92 3.74 -1.46 -2.81
N ALA A 93 4.48 -1.31 -3.90
CA ALA A 93 4.74 -0.03 -4.56
C ALA A 93 4.63 -0.12 -6.08
N ILE A 94 4.04 0.90 -6.70
CA ILE A 94 4.12 1.14 -8.15
C ILE A 94 4.66 2.54 -8.34
N SER A 95 5.75 2.70 -9.09
CA SER A 95 6.27 4.01 -9.44
C SER A 95 6.63 4.12 -10.92
N ALA A 96 6.40 5.29 -11.49
CA ALA A 96 6.88 5.60 -12.83
C ALA A 96 7.44 7.02 -12.92
N THR A 97 8.43 7.21 -13.79
CA THR A 97 9.01 8.54 -14.02
C THR A 97 8.11 9.44 -14.87
N HIS A 98 7.24 8.86 -15.72
CA HIS A 98 6.31 9.62 -16.55
C HIS A 98 4.86 9.25 -16.30
N LYS A 99 4.48 7.98 -16.51
CA LYS A 99 3.07 7.59 -16.59
C LYS A 99 2.78 6.20 -16.03
N ILE A 100 1.67 6.08 -15.32
CA ILE A 100 1.07 4.79 -14.94
C ILE A 100 -0.30 4.68 -15.60
N THR A 101 -0.56 3.56 -16.27
CA THR A 101 -1.87 3.21 -16.83
C THR A 101 -2.35 1.91 -16.20
N ILE A 102 -3.48 1.98 -15.50
CA ILE A 102 -4.11 0.83 -14.84
C ILE A 102 -5.38 0.46 -15.62
N GLY A 103 -5.40 -0.73 -16.20
CA GLY A 103 -6.58 -1.27 -16.87
C GLY A 103 -7.73 -1.61 -15.92
N PRO A 104 -8.76 -2.32 -16.38
CA PRO A 104 -9.92 -2.72 -15.57
C PRO A 104 -9.55 -3.88 -14.61
N ALA A 105 -8.59 -3.63 -13.72
CA ALA A 105 -7.98 -4.58 -12.79
C ALA A 105 -8.59 -4.49 -11.38
N ASN A 106 -8.33 -5.53 -10.57
CA ASN A 106 -8.48 -5.45 -9.12
C ASN A 106 -7.10 -5.17 -8.51
N ILE A 107 -6.93 -4.01 -7.88
CA ILE A 107 -5.64 -3.53 -7.39
C ILE A 107 -5.62 -3.39 -5.87
N THR A 108 -4.60 -4.00 -5.25
CA THR A 108 -4.21 -3.76 -3.86
C THR A 108 -2.79 -3.23 -3.86
N ALA A 109 -2.65 -1.94 -3.55
CA ALA A 109 -1.34 -1.32 -3.44
C ALA A 109 -1.23 -0.41 -2.22
N GLU A 110 -0.04 -0.27 -1.66
CA GLU A 110 0.16 0.73 -0.60
C GLU A 110 0.36 2.11 -1.22
N VAL A 111 1.12 2.19 -2.32
CA VAL A 111 1.48 3.46 -2.92
C VAL A 111 1.63 3.38 -4.43
N ILE A 112 1.10 4.40 -5.11
CA ILE A 112 1.22 4.60 -6.56
C ILE A 112 1.73 6.03 -6.79
N ILE A 113 2.88 6.19 -7.47
CA ILE A 113 3.49 7.50 -7.71
C ILE A 113 3.92 7.63 -9.17
N ALA A 114 3.32 8.60 -9.87
CA ALA A 114 3.82 9.05 -11.17
C ALA A 114 3.28 10.44 -11.49
N PRO A 115 3.96 11.23 -12.34
CA PRO A 115 3.42 12.51 -12.79
C PRO A 115 2.03 12.39 -13.42
N GLU A 116 1.80 11.35 -14.22
CA GLU A 116 0.50 11.03 -14.80
C GLU A 116 0.01 9.64 -14.37
N VAL A 117 -1.20 9.55 -13.81
CA VAL A 117 -1.85 8.28 -13.45
C VAL A 117 -3.21 8.23 -14.12
N VAL A 118 -3.40 7.24 -15.01
CA VAL A 118 -4.66 6.98 -15.72
C VAL A 118 -5.22 5.65 -15.22
N ILE A 119 -6.42 5.69 -14.66
CA ILE A 119 -7.09 4.53 -14.06
C ILE A 119 -8.37 4.26 -14.83
N ASP A 120 -8.57 3.03 -15.28
CA ASP A 120 -9.82 2.63 -15.92
C ASP A 120 -11.00 2.80 -14.93
N PRO A 121 -12.16 3.35 -15.34
CA PRO A 121 -13.31 3.54 -14.45
C PRO A 121 -13.87 2.25 -13.84
N LYS A 122 -13.55 1.08 -14.43
CA LYS A 122 -13.93 -0.23 -13.91
C LYS A 122 -12.90 -0.81 -12.94
N ALA A 123 -11.71 -0.20 -12.82
CA ALA A 123 -10.72 -0.62 -11.84
C ALA A 123 -11.27 -0.44 -10.42
N GLN A 124 -11.01 -1.42 -9.56
CA GLN A 124 -11.49 -1.46 -8.19
C GLN A 124 -10.40 -2.01 -7.27
N GLY A 125 -10.59 -1.86 -5.96
CA GLY A 125 -9.68 -2.41 -4.96
C GLY A 125 -9.33 -1.40 -3.88
N ARG A 126 -8.12 -1.47 -3.33
CA ARG A 126 -7.65 -0.60 -2.25
C ARG A 126 -6.27 -0.07 -2.56
N VAL A 127 -6.12 1.26 -2.53
CA VAL A 127 -4.81 1.90 -2.59
C VAL A 127 -4.72 2.91 -1.46
N THR A 128 -3.63 2.91 -0.69
CA THR A 128 -3.51 3.89 0.41
C THR A 128 -3.18 5.27 -0.14
N VAL A 129 -2.07 5.41 -0.86
CA VAL A 129 -1.61 6.68 -1.42
C VAL A 129 -1.55 6.60 -2.95
N ILE A 130 -2.10 7.60 -3.63
CA ILE A 130 -1.92 7.79 -5.07
C ILE A 130 -1.51 9.23 -5.31
N GLU A 131 -0.24 9.43 -5.65
CA GLU A 131 0.34 10.73 -5.92
C GLU A 131 0.46 10.94 -7.44
N SER A 132 -0.20 11.98 -7.95
CA SER A 132 -0.24 12.31 -9.37
C SER A 132 -0.50 13.80 -9.61
N ARG A 133 0.00 14.35 -10.72
CA ARG A 133 -0.21 15.76 -11.09
C ARG A 133 -1.46 16.00 -11.96
N ASN A 134 -2.10 14.93 -12.44
CA ASN A 134 -3.32 14.98 -13.23
C ASN A 134 -4.57 14.62 -12.40
N GLU A 135 -5.75 14.97 -12.92
CA GLU A 135 -7.02 14.47 -12.40
C GLU A 135 -7.19 12.98 -12.77
N ARG A 136 -7.51 12.15 -11.78
CA ARG A 136 -7.58 10.68 -11.92
C ARG A 136 -8.91 10.17 -12.48
N GLY A 137 -9.91 11.05 -12.61
CA GLY A 137 -11.28 10.67 -12.95
C GLY A 137 -11.97 9.87 -11.82
N ALA A 138 -13.20 9.43 -12.08
CA ALA A 138 -13.94 8.58 -11.14
C ALA A 138 -13.39 7.15 -11.16
N THR A 139 -13.10 6.60 -9.98
CA THR A 139 -12.63 5.21 -9.82
C THR A 139 -13.41 4.51 -8.71
N LYS A 140 -13.38 3.17 -8.69
CA LYS A 140 -13.94 2.36 -7.58
C LYS A 140 -12.88 1.92 -6.58
N ILE A 141 -11.69 2.52 -6.65
CA ILE A 141 -10.59 2.22 -5.74
C ILE A 141 -10.86 2.93 -4.41
N LYS A 142 -10.86 2.16 -3.31
CA LYS A 142 -10.97 2.71 -1.95
C LYS A 142 -9.63 3.28 -1.51
N GLY A 143 -9.65 4.44 -0.85
CA GLY A 143 -8.45 5.17 -0.41
C GLY A 143 -7.98 6.18 -1.48
N GLY A 144 -6.69 6.18 -1.79
CA GLY A 144 -6.09 7.05 -2.80
C GLY A 144 -5.86 8.49 -2.31
N PHE A 145 -5.39 8.63 -1.07
CA PHE A 145 -4.99 9.91 -0.50
C PHE A 145 -3.87 10.52 -1.35
N ALA A 146 -3.91 11.85 -1.53
CA ALA A 146 -2.72 12.56 -2.00
C ALA A 146 -1.64 12.45 -0.91
N LEU A 147 -0.36 12.54 -1.31
CA LEU A 147 0.73 12.44 -0.34
C LEU A 147 0.65 13.55 0.73
N ALA A 148 0.19 14.75 0.34
CA ALA A 148 -0.04 15.87 1.26
C ALA A 148 -1.14 15.56 2.29
N ASP A 149 -2.29 15.02 1.85
CA ASP A 149 -3.37 14.62 2.76
C ASP A 149 -2.90 13.53 3.73
N TYR A 150 -2.08 12.59 3.22
CA TYR A 150 -1.48 11.56 4.05
C TYR A 150 -0.52 12.15 5.09
N GLU A 151 0.32 13.11 4.71
CA GLU A 151 1.18 13.84 5.65
C GLU A 151 0.38 14.59 6.70
N ASP A 152 -0.69 15.30 6.31
CA ASP A 152 -1.53 16.03 7.26
C ASP A 152 -2.23 15.10 8.27
N MET A 153 -2.60 13.89 7.83
CA MET A 153 -3.28 12.91 8.68
C MET A 153 -2.34 12.10 9.57
N PHE A 154 -1.13 11.78 9.09
CA PHE A 154 -0.24 10.79 9.71
C PHE A 154 1.16 11.33 10.07
N GLY A 155 1.60 12.47 9.51
CA GLY A 155 2.86 13.15 9.83
C GLY A 155 4.13 12.34 9.52
N ASN A 156 4.04 11.33 8.67
CA ASN A 156 5.13 10.38 8.39
C ASN A 156 5.24 9.95 6.93
N SER A 157 4.79 10.77 5.97
CA SER A 157 4.82 10.45 4.54
C SER A 157 6.24 10.13 4.04
N ALA A 158 7.25 10.84 4.52
CA ALA A 158 8.65 10.62 4.13
C ALA A 158 9.14 9.22 4.54
N GLU A 159 8.88 8.80 5.78
CA GLU A 159 9.25 7.47 6.26
C GLU A 159 8.45 6.38 5.53
N PHE A 160 7.15 6.63 5.30
CA PHE A 160 6.29 5.74 4.54
C PHE A 160 6.83 5.48 3.12
N LEU A 161 7.30 6.51 2.42
CA LEU A 161 7.93 6.34 1.11
C LEU A 161 9.30 5.66 1.18
N ALA A 162 10.13 6.05 2.16
CA ALA A 162 11.48 5.50 2.32
C ALA A 162 11.45 3.98 2.60
N GLN A 163 10.53 3.51 3.43
CA GLN A 163 10.32 2.08 3.70
C GLN A 163 9.95 1.26 2.44
N ARG A 164 9.49 1.94 1.38
CA ARG A 164 9.09 1.36 0.09
C ARG A 164 10.10 1.66 -1.02
N GLY A 165 11.24 2.27 -0.69
CA GLY A 165 12.29 2.64 -1.64
C GLY A 165 11.87 3.75 -2.61
N LEU A 166 10.89 4.58 -2.24
CA LEU A 166 10.36 5.65 -3.07
C LEU A 166 10.77 7.03 -2.58
N SER A 167 10.73 7.99 -3.50
CA SER A 167 10.87 9.42 -3.22
C SER A 167 9.62 10.15 -3.70
N PRO A 168 9.23 11.27 -3.07
CA PRO A 168 8.12 12.07 -3.54
C PRO A 168 8.38 12.61 -4.95
N LEU A 169 7.31 12.92 -5.69
CA LEU A 169 7.44 13.66 -6.94
C LEU A 169 8.04 15.03 -6.59
N GLY A 170 9.22 15.35 -7.12
CA GLY A 170 9.83 16.66 -6.91
C GLY A 170 8.91 17.79 -7.39
N GLU A 171 9.00 18.96 -6.77
CA GLU A 171 8.35 20.19 -7.22
C GLU A 171 9.07 20.75 -8.47
N GLU A 172 8.99 20.11 -9.63
CA GLU A 172 9.51 20.71 -10.86
C GLU A 172 8.61 20.48 -12.08
N GLY A 173 8.16 21.61 -12.64
CA GLY A 173 7.64 21.77 -14.01
C GLY A 173 6.12 21.92 -14.13
N PRO A 174 5.60 23.01 -14.73
CA PRO A 174 4.16 23.20 -14.97
C PRO A 174 3.63 22.03 -15.80
N ALA A 175 2.44 21.54 -15.43
CA ALA A 175 1.75 20.46 -16.12
C ALA A 175 1.78 20.66 -17.64
N PRO A 176 2.13 19.64 -18.44
CA PRO A 176 2.04 19.72 -19.89
C PRO A 176 0.61 20.13 -20.25
N ALA A 177 0.49 21.22 -21.01
CA ALA A 177 -0.79 21.78 -21.41
C ALA A 177 -1.66 20.68 -22.06
N PRO A 178 -2.96 20.60 -21.72
CA PRO A 178 -3.85 19.58 -22.25
C PRO A 178 -3.80 19.62 -23.78
N ALA A 179 -3.52 18.47 -24.39
CA ALA A 179 -3.51 18.31 -25.83
C ALA A 179 -4.85 18.79 -26.42
N PRO A 180 -4.85 19.57 -27.51
CA PRO A 180 -6.07 20.12 -28.11
C PRO A 180 -7.02 18.98 -28.47
N ALA A 181 -8.25 19.06 -27.95
CA ALA A 181 -9.31 18.10 -28.18
C ALA A 181 -9.50 17.87 -29.69
N ALA A 182 -9.28 16.62 -30.12
CA ALA A 182 -9.54 16.20 -31.48
C ALA A 182 -11.01 16.43 -31.83
N THR A 183 -11.23 17.31 -32.81
CA THR A 183 -12.52 17.63 -33.41
C THR A 183 -13.19 16.36 -33.93
N LYS A 184 -14.27 15.93 -33.29
CA LYS A 184 -15.11 14.82 -33.77
C LYS A 184 -15.69 15.17 -35.15
N PRO A 185 -15.50 14.34 -36.19
CA PRO A 185 -16.26 14.51 -37.42
C PRO A 185 -17.71 14.06 -37.19
N ALA A 186 -18.63 14.91 -37.65
CA ALA A 186 -20.08 14.71 -37.64
C ALA A 186 -20.46 13.39 -38.33
N ARG A 187 -21.20 12.51 -37.64
CA ARG A 187 -21.83 11.32 -38.23
C ARG A 187 -23.33 11.52 -38.31
N ALA A 188 -23.82 11.37 -39.53
CA ALA A 188 -25.19 11.60 -39.96
C ALA A 188 -26.23 10.70 -39.31
N THR A 189 -27.41 11.31 -39.13
CA THR A 189 -28.74 10.79 -38.86
C THR A 189 -29.13 9.53 -39.64
N LYS A 190 -29.72 8.54 -38.96
CA LYS A 190 -30.73 7.61 -39.53
C LYS A 190 -31.79 7.21 -38.51
N THR A 191 -33.01 7.59 -38.85
CA THR A 191 -34.29 6.85 -38.84
C THR A 191 -34.79 6.18 -37.55
N ARG A 192 -35.92 6.72 -37.11
CA ARG A 192 -36.85 6.30 -36.05
C ARG A 192 -37.86 5.28 -36.61
N GLU A 193 -38.05 4.16 -35.93
CA GLU A 193 -39.17 3.24 -36.12
C GLU A 193 -39.92 3.10 -34.77
N PRO A 194 -41.28 3.09 -34.73
CA PRO A 194 -42.05 3.08 -33.50
C PRO A 194 -42.59 1.68 -33.16
N GLU A 195 -42.40 1.21 -31.93
CA GLU A 195 -43.11 0.01 -31.45
C GLU A 195 -43.59 0.17 -29.98
N ALA A 196 -44.91 0.06 -29.87
CA ALA A 196 -45.82 -0.32 -28.77
C ALA A 196 -45.54 0.00 -27.27
N PRO A 197 -46.58 0.47 -26.52
CA PRO A 197 -46.56 0.55 -25.07
C PRO A 197 -47.18 -0.68 -24.39
N ALA A 198 -46.63 -1.09 -23.25
CA ALA A 198 -47.31 -1.37 -21.96
C ALA A 198 -46.69 -2.52 -21.16
N ALA A 199 -46.25 -2.22 -19.92
CA ALA A 199 -46.70 -2.90 -18.70
C ALA A 199 -46.19 -2.12 -17.46
N PRO A 200 -47.00 -1.97 -16.39
CA PRO A 200 -46.61 -1.28 -15.15
C PRO A 200 -45.67 -2.13 -14.29
N PRO A 201 -44.72 -1.51 -13.55
CA PRO A 201 -43.83 -2.23 -12.65
C PRO A 201 -44.55 -2.69 -11.37
N ALA A 202 -44.22 -3.91 -10.94
CA ALA A 202 -44.63 -4.50 -9.66
C ALA A 202 -43.99 -3.76 -8.46
N PRO A 203 -44.62 -3.77 -7.27
CA PRO A 203 -44.12 -3.08 -6.08
C PRO A 203 -42.84 -3.74 -5.53
N ALA A 204 -41.91 -2.90 -5.09
CA ALA A 204 -40.65 -3.26 -4.46
C ALA A 204 -40.86 -3.99 -3.12
N PRO A 205 -40.03 -5.00 -2.80
CA PRO A 205 -39.90 -5.49 -1.43
C PRO A 205 -39.13 -4.47 -0.58
N ALA A 206 -39.60 -4.30 0.65
CA ALA A 206 -39.05 -3.42 1.66
C ALA A 206 -37.57 -3.71 1.96
N GLU A 207 -36.80 -2.64 2.09
CA GLU A 207 -35.43 -2.63 2.59
C GLU A 207 -35.47 -3.01 4.08
N GLU A 208 -34.88 -4.15 4.44
CA GLU A 208 -34.51 -4.44 5.82
C GLU A 208 -33.19 -3.71 6.09
N GLU A 209 -33.25 -2.75 7.02
CA GLU A 209 -32.11 -2.05 7.62
C GLU A 209 -31.19 -3.09 8.30
N ASP A 210 -30.14 -3.49 7.60
CA ASP A 210 -29.01 -4.20 8.21
C ASP A 210 -28.07 -3.14 8.81
N THR A 211 -28.21 -2.92 10.11
CA THR A 211 -27.29 -2.11 10.90
C THR A 211 -25.93 -2.82 10.98
N ASP A 212 -25.05 -2.53 10.02
CA ASP A 212 -23.63 -2.85 10.08
C ASP A 212 -22.99 -2.23 11.33
N ASP A 213 -22.54 -3.08 12.25
CA ASP A 213 -21.79 -2.73 13.46
C ASP A 213 -20.35 -2.35 13.08
N PRO A 214 -19.93 -1.06 13.19
CA PRO A 214 -18.65 -0.59 12.67
C PRO A 214 -17.44 -0.94 13.56
N LEU A 215 -17.58 -1.84 14.54
CA LEU A 215 -16.52 -2.15 15.51
C LEU A 215 -16.02 -3.60 15.50
N SER A 216 -16.40 -4.41 14.52
CA SER A 216 -15.82 -5.76 14.37
C SER A 216 -14.48 -5.74 13.62
N LEU A 217 -13.50 -4.99 14.12
CA LEU A 217 -12.08 -5.21 13.78
C LEU A 217 -11.54 -6.28 14.75
N SER A 218 -11.68 -7.54 14.35
CA SER A 218 -11.05 -8.68 15.01
C SER A 218 -9.52 -8.50 14.97
N PHE A 219 -8.92 -8.27 16.14
CA PHE A 219 -7.49 -8.06 16.39
C PHE A 219 -6.60 -9.30 16.15
N ASP A 220 -7.18 -10.39 15.64
CA ASP A 220 -6.52 -11.71 15.49
C ASP A 220 -5.69 -11.84 14.19
N ASP A 221 -5.74 -10.86 13.28
CA ASP A 221 -5.10 -10.94 11.95
C ASP A 221 -3.80 -10.12 11.84
N LEU A 222 -3.10 -9.91 12.96
CA LEU A 222 -1.80 -9.22 13.02
C LEU A 222 -0.74 -10.16 13.60
N GLU A 223 -0.16 -10.98 12.73
CA GLU A 223 1.03 -11.77 13.05
C GLU A 223 2.23 -10.84 13.36
N PRO A 224 3.00 -11.10 14.43
CA PRO A 224 4.18 -10.31 14.74
C PRO A 224 5.36 -10.76 13.86
N LEU A 225 5.83 -9.87 12.98
CA LEU A 225 7.15 -10.00 12.34
C LEU A 225 8.25 -9.77 13.40
N VAL A 226 8.62 -10.83 14.12
CA VAL A 226 9.81 -10.84 14.98
C VAL A 226 10.95 -11.49 14.19
N ASP A 227 11.94 -10.70 13.83
CA ASP A 227 13.15 -11.12 13.13
C ASP A 227 14.07 -11.92 14.07
N PRO A 228 14.35 -13.22 13.83
CA PRO A 228 15.07 -14.08 14.77
C PRO A 228 16.61 -13.87 14.81
N GLY A 229 17.11 -12.70 14.38
CA GLY A 229 18.53 -12.53 14.04
C GLY A 229 19.52 -12.12 15.14
N ASN A 230 19.11 -11.73 16.36
CA ASN A 230 20.06 -11.02 17.26
C ASN A 230 20.12 -11.53 18.72
N ALA A 231 20.42 -12.81 18.90
CA ALA A 231 20.75 -13.39 20.20
C ALA A 231 22.26 -13.44 20.43
N GLN A 232 22.86 -12.33 20.87
CA GLN A 232 24.22 -12.33 21.43
C GLN A 232 24.29 -11.53 22.75
N GLN A 233 24.30 -12.29 23.84
CA GLN A 233 24.91 -12.02 25.16
C GLN A 233 25.00 -10.55 25.59
N ALA A 234 23.87 -9.99 26.03
CA ALA A 234 23.83 -8.79 26.85
C ALA A 234 23.52 -9.17 28.31
N THR A 235 24.19 -8.53 29.26
CA THR A 235 23.87 -8.63 30.70
C THR A 235 22.41 -8.27 30.95
N PRO A 236 21.67 -9.00 31.81
CA PRO A 236 20.21 -8.87 31.94
C PRO A 236 19.73 -7.49 32.41
N SER A 237 20.59 -6.71 33.07
CA SER A 237 20.25 -5.36 33.55
C SER A 237 20.17 -4.31 32.44
N SER A 238 20.96 -4.44 31.37
CA SER A 238 21.01 -3.44 30.29
C SER A 238 19.72 -3.43 29.45
N ASN A 239 19.19 -4.63 29.14
CA ASN A 239 17.97 -4.74 28.34
C ASN A 239 16.74 -4.15 29.06
N GLN A 240 16.69 -4.22 30.39
CA GLN A 240 15.56 -3.72 31.17
C GLN A 240 15.55 -2.19 31.26
N ASP A 241 16.73 -1.57 31.31
CA ASP A 241 16.84 -0.11 31.27
C ASP A 241 16.57 0.45 29.85
N ASP A 242 17.03 -0.23 28.80
CA ASP A 242 16.71 0.12 27.41
C ASP A 242 15.19 0.02 27.13
N LEU A 243 14.55 -1.04 27.61
CA LEU A 243 13.10 -1.22 27.53
C LEU A 243 12.37 -0.10 28.28
N HIS A 244 12.79 0.20 29.51
CA HIS A 244 12.21 1.27 30.32
C HIS A 244 12.30 2.63 29.61
N GLN A 245 13.45 2.93 29.00
CA GLN A 245 13.66 4.18 28.28
C GLN A 245 12.71 4.29 27.08
N ARG A 246 12.58 3.24 26.28
CA ARG A 246 11.66 3.21 25.12
C ARG A 246 10.19 3.33 25.53
N LEU A 247 9.78 2.64 26.60
CA LEU A 247 8.44 2.75 27.16
C LEU A 247 8.14 4.16 27.68
N SER A 248 9.09 4.76 28.38
CA SER A 248 8.98 6.12 28.91
C SER A 248 8.89 7.16 27.79
N GLU A 249 9.66 6.98 26.72
CA GLU A 249 9.62 7.85 25.54
C GLU A 249 8.27 7.74 24.81
N ALA A 250 7.78 6.52 24.58
CA ALA A 250 6.48 6.31 23.95
C ALA A 250 5.33 6.89 24.79
N LEU A 251 5.37 6.70 26.11
CA LEU A 251 4.41 7.30 27.04
C LEU A 251 4.49 8.84 27.04
N GLY A 252 5.69 9.42 26.95
CA GLY A 252 5.89 10.86 26.81
C GLY A 252 5.19 11.43 25.56
N ARG A 253 5.25 10.71 24.43
CA ARG A 253 4.52 11.10 23.20
C ARG A 253 3.01 11.05 23.39
N ILE A 254 2.48 10.08 24.13
CA ILE A 254 1.06 10.00 24.48
C ILE A 254 0.67 11.21 25.35
N LEU A 255 1.41 11.50 26.42
CA LEU A 255 1.11 12.60 27.33
C LEU A 255 1.17 13.97 26.64
N ALA A 256 2.10 14.17 25.71
CA ALA A 256 2.18 15.39 24.92
C ALA A 256 0.90 15.66 24.10
N CYS A 257 0.20 14.60 23.64
CA CYS A 257 -1.07 14.74 22.92
C CYS A 257 -2.22 15.23 23.83
N TYR A 258 -2.07 15.14 25.16
CA TYR A 258 -3.05 15.59 26.13
C TYR A 258 -2.64 16.88 26.84
N GLU A 259 -1.55 17.53 26.44
CA GLU A 259 -1.11 18.78 27.06
C GLU A 259 -2.21 19.86 26.92
N GLY A 260 -2.70 20.37 28.04
CA GLY A 260 -3.82 21.33 28.07
C GLY A 260 -5.23 20.71 28.02
N THR A 261 -5.35 19.39 28.06
CA THR A 261 -6.62 18.65 28.18
C THR A 261 -6.61 17.69 29.36
N ASP A 262 -7.78 17.16 29.74
CA ASP A 262 -7.87 16.15 30.79
C ASP A 262 -7.22 14.84 30.36
N VAL A 263 -6.25 14.37 31.15
CA VAL A 263 -5.58 13.09 30.93
C VAL A 263 -6.57 11.94 31.24
N PRO A 264 -6.72 10.95 30.35
CA PRO A 264 -7.56 9.79 30.61
C PRO A 264 -7.02 8.94 31.78
N PRO A 265 -7.87 8.42 32.69
CA PRO A 265 -7.43 7.60 33.83
C PRO A 265 -6.58 6.38 33.44
N ALA A 266 -6.86 5.79 32.28
CA ALA A 266 -6.08 4.67 31.74
C ALA A 266 -4.61 5.05 31.44
N ILE A 267 -4.35 6.30 31.05
CA ILE A 267 -2.98 6.78 30.81
C ILE A 267 -2.24 7.03 32.13
N ASP A 268 -2.93 7.46 33.18
CA ASP A 268 -2.34 7.54 34.53
C ASP A 268 -1.95 6.14 35.04
N GLU A 269 -2.82 5.15 34.85
CA GLU A 269 -2.52 3.75 35.19
C GLU A 269 -1.31 3.21 34.39
N LEU A 270 -1.26 3.47 33.09
CA LEU A 270 -0.11 3.13 32.25
C LEU A 270 1.19 3.79 32.74
N ARG A 271 1.12 5.07 33.13
CA ARG A 271 2.26 5.81 33.70
C ARG A 271 2.74 5.17 34.99
N ASP A 272 1.83 4.79 35.87
CA ASP A 272 2.16 4.20 37.16
C ASP A 272 2.83 2.83 36.98
N LEU A 273 2.33 1.99 36.06
CA LEU A 273 2.91 0.69 35.71
C LEU A 273 4.34 0.81 35.15
N VAL A 274 4.55 1.75 34.20
CA VAL A 274 5.88 2.02 33.64
C VAL A 274 6.83 2.57 34.71
N SER A 275 6.36 3.47 35.58
CA SER A 275 7.18 4.08 36.63
C SER A 275 7.60 3.08 37.71
N GLN A 276 6.72 2.12 38.03
CA GLN A 276 7.00 1.03 38.97
C GLN A 276 7.87 -0.07 38.35
N ARG A 277 8.12 -0.01 37.03
CA ARG A 277 8.81 -1.05 36.25
C ARG A 277 8.11 -2.42 36.34
N ASP A 278 6.80 -2.44 36.52
CA ASP A 278 5.99 -3.66 36.60
C ASP A 278 5.51 -4.06 35.19
N TYR A 279 6.42 -4.63 34.41
CA TYR A 279 6.16 -5.00 33.02
C TYR A 279 5.24 -6.22 32.89
N ASP A 280 5.22 -7.10 33.89
CA ASP A 280 4.31 -8.24 33.92
C ASP A 280 2.86 -7.79 34.11
N ALA A 281 2.61 -6.87 35.05
CA ALA A 281 1.28 -6.27 35.19
C ALA A 281 0.91 -5.42 33.96
N LEU A 282 1.86 -4.68 33.39
CA LEU A 282 1.63 -3.94 32.15
C LEU A 282 1.20 -4.86 31.01
N ARG A 283 1.88 -5.99 30.81
CA ARG A 283 1.52 -6.99 29.80
C ARG A 283 0.12 -7.55 30.01
N GLN A 284 -0.27 -7.83 31.26
CA GLN A 284 -1.60 -8.38 31.59
C GLN A 284 -2.71 -7.34 31.39
N ASN A 285 -2.42 -6.07 31.64
CA ASN A 285 -3.42 -4.99 31.66
C ASN A 285 -3.42 -4.12 30.40
N ILE A 286 -2.49 -4.30 29.45
CA ILE A 286 -2.34 -3.42 28.28
C ILE A 286 -3.64 -3.30 27.46
N THR A 287 -4.39 -4.39 27.30
CA THR A 287 -5.67 -4.39 26.59
C THR A 287 -6.75 -3.62 27.36
N GLU A 288 -6.77 -3.73 28.70
CA GLU A 288 -7.72 -2.99 29.54
C GLU A 288 -7.43 -1.48 29.51
N VAL A 289 -6.16 -1.10 29.60
CA VAL A 289 -5.69 0.28 29.44
C VAL A 289 -6.14 0.85 28.08
N TRP A 290 -5.96 0.10 26.99
CA TRP A 290 -6.39 0.53 25.66
C TRP A 290 -7.91 0.74 25.59
N ASN A 291 -8.68 -0.21 26.10
CA ASN A 291 -10.14 -0.12 26.10
C ASN A 291 -10.65 1.04 26.97
N GLY A 292 -9.99 1.29 28.11
CA GLY A 292 -10.26 2.45 28.97
C GLY A 292 -10.00 3.78 28.24
N LEU A 293 -8.90 3.85 27.49
CA LEU A 293 -8.56 4.99 26.65
C LEU A 293 -9.61 5.23 25.55
N LEU A 294 -9.99 4.19 24.81
CA LEU A 294 -11.02 4.28 23.78
C LEU A 294 -12.38 4.70 24.37
N GLY A 295 -12.77 4.11 25.50
CA GLY A 295 -14.00 4.45 26.20
C GLY A 295 -14.05 5.92 26.66
N PHE A 296 -12.92 6.48 27.07
CA PHE A 296 -12.81 7.91 27.39
C PHE A 296 -13.08 8.81 26.17
N HIS A 297 -12.48 8.49 25.02
CA HIS A 297 -12.66 9.24 23.78
C HIS A 297 -14.09 9.12 23.24
N GLN A 298 -14.64 7.91 23.25
CA GLN A 298 -16.02 7.64 22.82
C GLN A 298 -17.04 8.42 23.65
N LYS A 299 -16.89 8.47 24.98
CA LYS A 299 -17.78 9.25 25.87
C LYS A 299 -17.76 10.75 25.56
N ARG A 300 -16.64 11.26 25.06
CA ARG A 300 -16.47 12.67 24.66
C ARG A 300 -16.84 12.92 23.18
N GLY A 301 -17.20 11.89 22.43
CA GLY A 301 -17.49 11.99 20.99
C GLY A 301 -16.27 12.40 20.16
N ILE A 302 -15.06 12.22 20.70
CA ILE A 302 -13.80 12.53 20.03
C ILE A 302 -13.13 11.23 19.61
N ARG A 303 -12.34 11.27 18.54
CA ARG A 303 -11.49 10.13 18.17
C ARG A 303 -10.13 10.28 18.87
N PRO A 304 -9.48 9.19 19.28
CA PRO A 304 -8.11 9.23 19.77
C PRO A 304 -7.18 9.84 18.72
N HIS A 305 -6.23 10.65 19.16
CA HIS A 305 -5.20 11.18 18.28
C HIS A 305 -4.35 10.03 17.73
N HIS A 306 -4.00 10.04 16.44
CA HIS A 306 -3.28 8.93 15.81
C HIS A 306 -1.92 8.66 16.46
N GLN A 307 -1.23 9.71 16.93
CA GLN A 307 0.04 9.57 17.67
C GLN A 307 -0.15 8.76 18.96
N VAL A 308 -1.32 8.87 19.61
CA VAL A 308 -1.65 8.06 20.78
C VAL A 308 -1.79 6.60 20.38
N THR A 309 -2.51 6.29 19.30
CA THR A 309 -2.65 4.92 18.78
C THR A 309 -1.30 4.32 18.37
N HIS A 310 -0.48 5.07 17.64
CA HIS A 310 0.85 4.62 17.22
C HIS A 310 1.78 4.37 18.41
N ALA A 311 1.86 5.31 19.36
CA ALA A 311 2.67 5.14 20.56
C ALA A 311 2.18 3.95 21.40
N PHE A 312 0.88 3.70 21.45
CA PHE A 312 0.30 2.54 22.12
C PHE A 312 0.71 1.22 21.46
N ASN A 313 0.71 1.16 20.13
CA ASN A 313 1.18 -0.02 19.39
C ASN A 313 2.67 -0.30 19.65
N VAL A 314 3.49 0.75 19.76
CA VAL A 314 4.90 0.62 20.15
C VAL A 314 5.03 0.06 21.56
N ILE A 315 4.26 0.56 22.53
CA ILE A 315 4.25 0.03 23.90
C ILE A 315 3.84 -1.45 23.89
N HIS A 316 2.77 -1.80 23.16
CA HIS A 316 2.28 -3.17 23.05
C HIS A 316 3.35 -4.12 22.47
N GLY A 317 4.01 -3.72 21.38
CA GLY A 317 5.07 -4.51 20.76
C GLY A 317 6.34 -4.63 21.62
N LEU A 318 6.59 -3.68 22.52
CA LEU A 318 7.69 -3.74 23.48
C LEU A 318 7.42 -4.67 24.67
N VAL A 319 6.14 -4.86 25.03
CA VAL A 319 5.77 -5.68 26.20
C VAL A 319 5.34 -7.10 25.85
N GLN A 320 5.09 -7.46 24.59
CA GLN A 320 4.90 -8.86 24.17
C GLN A 320 6.20 -9.66 24.29
#